data_AF-A0A936JNS7-F1
#
_entry.id   AF-A0A936JNS7-F1
#
_cell.length_a   1.000
_cell.length_b   1.000
_cell.length_c   1.000
_cell.angle_alpha   90.00
_cell.angle_beta   90.00
_cell.angle_gamma   90.00
#
_symmetry.space_group_name_H-M   'P 1'
#
loop_
_entity.id
_entity.type
_entity.pdbx_description
1 polymer ?
#
loop_
_entity_poly.entity_id
_entity_poly.type
_entity_poly.pdbx_seq_one_letter_code
_entity_poly.pdbx_strand_id
1 'polypeptide(L)'
;MQKKILLQLLPSCQNNDKSGYYYTKYLEVVELLGTPNLKETVKKEIENRIDFFRSDRSEFVDIERVLRTLSKIGNSEDEDWLLNLLDQKPYLYSISLCRAIECLGIFGTEKSILFIKKCYSLRVEDNFVQSICIKSYESINMRQGQYREITHEDLLLT
;
A
#
# COMPACT_ATOMS: atom_id res chain seq x y z
N MET A 1 25.74 -2.39 12.80
CA MET A 1 26.26 -1.02 12.60
C MET A 1 25.50 -0.26 11.49
N GLN A 2 25.29 -0.84 10.31
CA GLN A 2 24.56 -0.22 9.19
C GLN A 2 23.09 0.19 9.51
N LYS A 3 22.37 -0.59 10.33
CA LYS A 3 20.96 -0.35 10.72
C LYS A 3 20.69 0.98 11.45
N LYS A 4 21.63 1.45 12.28
CA LYS A 4 21.47 2.67 13.09
C LYS A 4 21.72 3.94 12.26
N ILE A 5 22.57 3.83 11.23
CA ILE A 5 22.93 4.92 10.32
C ILE A 5 21.78 5.20 9.34
N LEU A 6 21.14 4.16 8.80
CA LEU A 6 20.02 4.31 7.87
C LEU A 6 18.79 5.00 8.46
N LEU A 7 18.46 4.70 9.73
CA LEU A 7 17.36 5.36 10.44
C LEU A 7 17.65 6.84 10.73
N GLN A 8 18.91 7.24 10.81
CA GLN A 8 19.32 8.64 11.02
C GLN A 8 19.35 9.45 9.73
N LEU A 9 19.40 8.79 8.56
CA LEU A 9 19.48 9.45 7.25
C LEU A 9 18.13 9.94 6.72
N LEU A 10 17.01 9.38 7.20
CA LEU A 10 15.66 9.68 6.72
C LEU A 10 15.28 11.17 6.79
N PRO A 11 15.41 11.84 7.95
CA PRO A 11 15.08 13.26 8.06
C PRO A 11 16.02 14.14 7.23
N SER A 12 17.28 13.71 7.06
CA SER A 12 18.26 14.43 6.23
C SER A 12 18.02 14.26 4.73
N CYS A 13 17.46 13.12 4.30
CA CYS A 13 17.07 12.90 2.91
C CYS A 13 15.85 13.75 2.53
N GLN A 14 14.87 13.89 3.42
CA GLN A 14 13.67 14.71 3.17
C GLN A 14 13.99 16.22 3.09
N ASN A 15 14.88 16.73 3.96
CA ASN A 15 15.11 18.17 4.07
C ASN A 15 15.93 18.80 2.92
N ASN A 16 16.69 18.00 2.15
CA ASN A 16 17.63 18.51 1.13
C ASN A 16 17.32 18.04 -0.31
N ASP A 17 16.29 17.23 -0.51
CA ASP A 17 16.05 16.53 -1.77
C ASP A 17 14.91 17.14 -2.58
N LYS A 18 15.18 18.28 -3.22
CA LYS A 18 14.21 18.96 -4.11
C LYS A 18 13.76 18.09 -5.30
N SER A 19 14.49 17.02 -5.63
CA SER A 19 14.19 16.14 -6.77
C SER A 19 13.62 14.77 -6.37
N GLY A 20 13.48 14.46 -5.07
CA GLY A 20 13.01 13.16 -4.58
C GLY A 20 13.97 11.97 -4.85
N TYR A 21 15.19 12.24 -5.32
CA TYR A 21 16.17 11.22 -5.67
C TYR A 21 16.68 10.44 -4.44
N TYR A 22 17.14 11.14 -3.41
CA TYR A 22 17.64 10.55 -2.18
C TYR A 22 16.53 9.84 -1.41
N TYR A 23 15.31 10.37 -1.45
CA TYR A 23 14.14 9.72 -0.89
C TYR A 23 13.85 8.38 -1.59
N THR A 24 13.88 8.37 -2.92
CA THR A 24 13.71 7.14 -3.71
C THR A 24 14.79 6.11 -3.38
N LYS A 25 16.05 6.53 -3.28
CA LYS A 25 17.17 5.65 -2.88
C LYS A 25 17.03 5.13 -1.46
N TYR A 26 16.55 5.96 -0.54
CA TYR A 26 16.24 5.52 0.82
C TYR A 26 15.21 4.38 0.80
N LEU A 27 14.09 4.55 0.09
CA LEU A 27 13.06 3.53 -0.02
C LEU A 27 13.58 2.24 -0.68
N GLU A 28 14.41 2.33 -1.73
CA GLU A 28 15.06 1.15 -2.31
C GLU A 28 15.90 0.38 -1.28
N VAL A 29 16.65 1.08 -0.42
CA VAL A 29 17.42 0.43 0.65
C VAL A 29 16.50 -0.18 1.70
N VAL A 30 15.39 0.47 2.04
CA VAL A 30 14.39 -0.10 2.95
C VAL A 30 13.83 -1.40 2.41
N GLU A 31 13.47 -1.44 1.13
CA GLU A 31 12.96 -2.64 0.46
C GLU A 31 13.98 -3.78 0.51
N LEU A 32 15.27 -3.50 0.33
CA LEU A 32 16.34 -4.49 0.41
C LEU A 32 16.55 -5.04 1.83
N LEU A 33 16.35 -4.22 2.86
CA LEU A 33 16.63 -4.61 4.24
C LEU A 33 15.43 -5.23 4.95
N GLY A 34 14.21 -4.79 4.63
CA GLY A 34 12.96 -5.41 5.10
C GLY A 34 12.78 -5.52 6.62
N THR A 35 13.54 -4.78 7.44
CA THR A 35 13.51 -4.99 8.90
C THR A 35 12.24 -4.41 9.54
N PRO A 36 11.71 -5.01 10.63
CA PRO A 36 10.46 -4.55 11.28
C PRO A 36 10.43 -3.05 11.64
N ASN A 37 11.54 -2.48 12.12
CA ASN A 37 11.59 -1.05 12.48
C ASN A 37 11.45 -0.14 11.25
N LEU A 38 11.95 -0.57 10.09
CA LEU A 38 11.81 0.19 8.84
C LEU A 38 10.38 0.12 8.34
N LYS A 39 9.70 -1.00 8.53
CA LYS A 39 8.27 -1.16 8.24
C LYS A 39 7.40 -0.15 8.98
N GLU A 40 7.59 0.00 10.29
CA GLU A 40 6.89 1.01 11.09
C GLU A 40 7.21 2.44 10.64
N THR A 41 8.44 2.66 10.14
CA THR A 41 8.83 3.96 9.60
C THR A 41 8.10 4.26 8.28
N VAL A 42 7.98 3.26 7.40
CA VAL A 42 7.22 3.34 6.14
C VAL A 42 5.74 3.60 6.41
N LYS A 43 5.13 2.95 7.42
CA LYS A 43 3.74 3.22 7.82
C LYS A 43 3.51 4.67 8.25
N LYS A 44 4.35 5.18 9.14
CA LYS A 44 4.29 6.59 9.59
C LYS A 44 4.46 7.57 8.43
N GLU A 45 5.33 7.23 7.49
CA GLU A 45 5.55 8.04 6.31
C GLU A 45 4.33 8.08 5.38
N ILE A 46 3.60 6.95 5.24
CA ILE A 46 2.31 6.92 4.54
C ILE A 46 1.30 7.85 5.22
N GLU A 47 1.16 7.75 6.55
CA GLU A 47 0.24 8.59 7.33
C GLU A 47 0.59 10.08 7.18
N ASN A 48 1.86 10.45 7.36
CA ASN A 48 2.35 11.82 7.23
C ASN A 48 2.01 12.40 5.84
N ARG A 49 2.23 11.63 4.78
CA ARG A 49 1.99 12.08 3.40
C ARG A 49 0.50 12.20 3.09
N ILE A 50 -0.33 11.29 3.61
CA ILE A 50 -1.79 11.39 3.51
C ILE A 50 -2.29 12.67 4.22
N ASP A 51 -1.73 12.99 5.39
CA ASP A 51 -2.11 14.19 6.13
C ASP A 51 -1.60 15.47 5.45
N PHE A 52 -0.38 15.46 4.89
CA PHE A 52 0.16 16.59 4.12
C PHE A 52 -0.62 16.85 2.83
N PHE A 53 -1.11 15.80 2.17
CA PHE A 53 -1.95 15.93 0.98
C PHE A 53 -3.25 16.70 1.26
N ARG A 54 -3.76 16.70 2.50
CA ARG A 54 -4.93 17.53 2.85
C ARG A 54 -4.63 19.02 2.74
N SER A 55 -3.37 19.44 2.88
CA SER A 55 -2.94 20.85 2.80
C SER A 55 -2.46 21.28 1.42
N ASP A 56 -1.84 20.40 0.63
CA ASP A 56 -1.35 20.71 -0.72
C ASP A 56 -1.52 19.50 -1.65
N ARG A 57 -2.31 19.67 -2.73
CA ARG A 57 -2.66 18.57 -3.67
C ARG A 57 -1.58 18.31 -4.73
N SER A 58 -0.52 19.12 -4.78
CA SER A 58 0.52 19.01 -5.81
C SER A 58 1.57 17.91 -5.55
N GLU A 59 1.69 17.40 -4.33
CA GLU A 59 2.66 16.36 -3.93
C GLU A 59 2.14 14.91 -4.06
N PHE A 60 1.27 14.67 -5.04
CA PHE A 60 0.53 13.40 -5.21
C PHE A 60 1.40 12.16 -5.50
N VAL A 61 2.64 12.34 -5.97
CA VAL A 61 3.46 11.28 -6.58
C VAL A 61 4.08 10.31 -5.56
N ASP A 62 4.18 10.69 -4.29
CA ASP A 62 5.01 9.92 -3.36
C ASP A 62 4.26 8.85 -2.55
N ILE A 63 2.97 9.01 -2.23
CA ILE A 63 2.22 8.02 -1.41
C ILE A 63 2.24 6.64 -2.07
N GLU A 64 2.08 6.59 -3.39
CA GLU A 64 2.15 5.35 -4.16
C GLU A 64 3.50 4.64 -3.98
N ARG A 65 4.60 5.40 -4.01
CA ARG A 65 5.94 4.84 -3.86
C ARG A 65 6.13 4.24 -2.47
N VAL A 66 5.65 4.93 -1.42
CA VAL A 66 5.75 4.41 -0.05
C VAL A 66 4.88 3.18 0.15
N LEU A 67 3.67 3.15 -0.40
CA LEU A 67 2.81 1.97 -0.40
C LEU A 67 3.44 0.79 -1.16
N ARG A 68 4.12 1.04 -2.29
CA ARG A 68 4.89 -0.01 -3.01
C ARG A 68 6.03 -0.56 -2.16
N THR A 69 6.71 0.29 -1.40
CA THR A 69 7.72 -0.19 -0.45
C THR A 69 7.08 -1.07 0.62
N LEU A 70 5.94 -0.64 1.19
CA LEU A 70 5.19 -1.45 2.15
C LEU A 70 4.76 -2.80 1.55
N SER A 71 4.33 -2.83 0.29
CA SER A 71 3.91 -4.07 -0.38
C SER A 71 5.02 -5.12 -0.43
N LYS A 72 6.29 -4.72 -0.35
CA LYS A 72 7.45 -5.64 -0.38
C LYS A 72 7.91 -6.09 1.01
N ILE A 73 7.72 -5.26 2.02
CA ILE A 73 8.23 -5.50 3.38
C ILE A 73 7.12 -5.80 4.39
N GLY A 74 5.87 -5.63 3.98
CA GLY A 74 4.67 -5.87 4.78
C GLY A 74 4.39 -7.35 5.01
N ASN A 75 3.66 -7.64 6.07
CA ASN A 75 3.22 -8.97 6.46
C ASN A 75 1.77 -8.94 6.95
N SER A 76 1.23 -10.09 7.30
CA SER A 76 -0.18 -10.22 7.71
C SER A 76 -0.55 -9.44 8.97
N GLU A 77 0.42 -9.09 9.82
CA GLU A 77 0.18 -8.27 11.01
C GLU A 77 -0.13 -6.81 10.65
N ASP A 78 0.20 -6.39 9.42
CA ASP A 78 -0.03 -5.03 8.94
C ASP A 78 -1.40 -4.83 8.30
N GLU A 79 -2.16 -5.92 8.09
CA GLU A 79 -3.48 -5.90 7.47
C GLU A 79 -4.45 -4.98 8.22
N ASP A 80 -4.60 -5.18 9.53
CA ASP A 80 -5.57 -4.43 10.34
C ASP A 80 -5.22 -2.93 10.34
N TRP A 81 -3.93 -2.59 10.36
CA TRP A 81 -3.48 -1.19 10.24
C TRP A 81 -3.88 -0.60 8.90
N LEU A 82 -3.62 -1.30 7.79
CA LEU A 82 -3.91 -0.79 6.45
C LEU A 82 -5.43 -0.65 6.23
N LEU A 83 -6.23 -1.62 6.67
CA LEU A 83 -7.69 -1.55 6.58
C LEU A 83 -8.24 -0.36 7.38
N ASN A 84 -7.76 -0.15 8.62
CA ASN A 84 -8.14 0.99 9.44
C ASN A 84 -7.76 2.33 8.78
N LEU A 85 -6.56 2.41 8.21
CA LEU A 85 -6.11 3.60 7.48
C LEU A 85 -7.03 3.91 6.29
N LEU A 86 -7.39 2.88 5.51
CA LEU A 86 -8.26 3.03 4.33
C LEU A 86 -9.69 3.45 4.69
N ASP A 87 -10.23 2.96 5.79
CA ASP A 87 -11.56 3.36 6.28
C ASP A 87 -11.58 4.82 6.76
N GLN A 88 -10.52 5.25 7.45
CA GLN A 88 -10.39 6.63 7.94
C GLN A 88 -10.07 7.65 6.83
N LYS A 89 -9.53 7.20 5.70
CA LYS A 89 -8.97 8.06 4.64
C LYS A 89 -9.55 7.71 3.26
N PRO A 90 -10.89 7.84 3.05
CA PRO A 90 -11.58 7.39 1.83
C PRO A 90 -11.22 8.19 0.57
N TYR A 91 -10.46 9.28 0.70
CA TYR A 91 -10.02 10.16 -0.38
C TYR A 91 -8.71 9.73 -1.05
N LEU A 92 -8.21 8.52 -0.76
CA LEU A 92 -7.16 7.91 -1.57
C LEU A 92 -7.66 7.77 -3.02
N TYR A 93 -7.03 8.49 -3.95
CA TYR A 93 -7.37 8.46 -5.37
C TYR A 93 -6.99 7.11 -6.00
N SER A 94 -7.51 6.85 -7.20
CA SER A 94 -7.44 5.55 -7.90
C SER A 94 -6.04 4.93 -7.88
N ILE A 95 -4.97 5.67 -8.18
CA ILE A 95 -3.60 5.11 -8.23
C ILE A 95 -3.13 4.63 -6.84
N SER A 96 -3.28 5.45 -5.79
CA SER A 96 -2.88 5.08 -4.44
C SER A 96 -3.80 4.00 -3.85
N LEU A 97 -5.10 4.05 -4.17
CA LEU A 97 -6.06 3.02 -3.82
C LEU A 97 -5.67 1.67 -4.43
N CYS A 98 -5.31 1.65 -5.72
CA CYS A 98 -4.81 0.46 -6.40
C CYS A 98 -3.59 -0.11 -5.67
N ARG A 99 -2.62 0.73 -5.29
CA ARG A 99 -1.43 0.26 -4.57
C ARG A 99 -1.77 -0.29 -3.18
N ALA A 100 -2.73 0.32 -2.48
CA ALA A 100 -3.20 -0.20 -1.20
C ALA A 100 -3.93 -1.55 -1.37
N ILE A 101 -4.75 -1.70 -2.41
CA ILE A 101 -5.39 -2.98 -2.75
C ILE A 101 -4.34 -4.04 -3.07
N GLU A 102 -3.27 -3.71 -3.80
CA GLU A 102 -2.16 -4.63 -4.04
C GLU A 102 -1.44 -5.05 -2.74
N CYS A 103 -1.27 -4.13 -1.78
CA CYS A 103 -0.71 -4.45 -0.46
C CYS A 103 -1.57 -5.51 0.26
N LEU A 104 -2.89 -5.29 0.31
CA LEU A 104 -3.84 -6.27 0.84
C LEU A 104 -3.81 -7.58 0.01
N GLY A 105 -3.63 -7.48 -1.30
CA GLY A 105 -3.42 -8.62 -2.18
C GLY A 105 -2.19 -9.43 -1.82
N ILE A 106 -1.11 -8.83 -1.32
CA ILE A 106 0.16 -9.49 -0.99
C ILE A 106 0.17 -10.09 0.41
N PHE A 107 -0.29 -9.35 1.43
CA PHE A 107 -0.20 -9.79 2.83
C PHE A 107 -1.54 -9.89 3.55
N GLY A 108 -2.63 -9.47 2.92
CA GLY A 108 -3.97 -9.56 3.48
C GLY A 108 -4.49 -10.99 3.54
N THR A 109 -5.57 -11.14 4.31
CA THR A 109 -6.28 -12.38 4.60
C THR A 109 -7.74 -12.25 4.17
N GLU A 110 -8.61 -13.12 4.69
CA GLU A 110 -10.05 -13.07 4.44
C GLU A 110 -10.68 -11.73 4.86
N LYS A 111 -10.10 -11.04 5.87
CA LYS A 111 -10.58 -9.71 6.28
C LYS A 111 -10.50 -8.69 5.14
N SER A 112 -9.41 -8.72 4.36
CA SER A 112 -9.20 -7.85 3.21
C SER A 112 -10.19 -8.09 2.07
N ILE A 113 -10.73 -9.31 1.94
CA ILE A 113 -11.63 -9.67 0.84
C ILE A 113 -12.85 -8.76 0.79
N LEU A 114 -13.48 -8.50 1.94
CA LEU A 114 -14.69 -7.66 1.99
C LEU A 114 -14.40 -6.24 1.47
N PHE A 115 -13.25 -5.67 1.86
CA PHE A 115 -12.82 -4.37 1.38
C PHE A 115 -12.56 -4.37 -0.13
N ILE A 116 -11.89 -5.40 -0.64
CA ILE A 116 -11.59 -5.55 -2.09
C ILE A 116 -12.89 -5.65 -2.89
N LYS A 117 -13.87 -6.46 -2.45
CA LYS A 117 -15.20 -6.58 -3.07
C LYS A 117 -15.95 -5.24 -3.10
N LYS A 118 -15.88 -4.49 -2.00
CA LYS A 118 -16.46 -3.14 -1.91
C LYS A 118 -15.79 -2.19 -2.92
N CYS A 119 -14.46 -2.19 -3.02
CA CYS A 119 -13.74 -1.38 -3.99
C CYS A 119 -14.11 -1.73 -5.43
N TYR A 120 -14.15 -3.02 -5.74
CA TYR A 120 -14.55 -3.53 -7.05
C TYR A 120 -15.97 -3.07 -7.43
N SER A 121 -16.93 -3.22 -6.50
CA SER A 121 -18.33 -2.85 -6.71
C SER A 121 -18.55 -1.34 -6.84
N LEU A 122 -17.73 -0.51 -6.19
CA LEU A 122 -17.81 0.95 -6.28
C LEU A 122 -17.13 1.53 -7.53
N ARG A 123 -16.33 0.75 -8.24
CA ARG A 123 -15.47 1.19 -9.36
C ARG A 123 -15.80 0.43 -10.64
N VAL A 124 -17.09 0.25 -10.92
CA VAL A 124 -17.59 -0.57 -12.04
C VAL A 124 -17.06 -0.13 -13.40
N GLU A 125 -16.83 1.17 -13.58
CA GLU A 125 -16.37 1.75 -14.85
C GLU A 125 -14.83 1.84 -14.96
N ASP A 126 -14.10 1.51 -13.89
CA ASP A 126 -12.64 1.60 -13.86
C ASP A 126 -12.02 0.20 -14.02
N ASN A 127 -11.82 -0.20 -15.28
CA ASN A 127 -11.24 -1.50 -15.64
C ASN A 127 -9.86 -1.74 -14.99
N PHE A 128 -9.11 -0.67 -14.73
CA PHE A 128 -7.79 -0.77 -14.09
C PHE A 128 -7.93 -1.15 -12.61
N VAL A 129 -8.79 -0.45 -11.86
CA VAL A 129 -9.08 -0.79 -10.46
C VAL A 129 -9.69 -2.19 -10.37
N GLN A 130 -10.63 -2.54 -11.25
CA GLN A 130 -11.24 -3.88 -11.27
C GLN A 130 -10.21 -4.98 -11.46
N SER A 131 -9.29 -4.82 -12.42
CA SER A 131 -8.22 -5.79 -12.68
C SER A 131 -7.32 -6.00 -11.47
N ILE A 132 -7.03 -4.92 -10.72
CA ILE A 132 -6.21 -5.00 -9.49
C ILE A 132 -6.98 -5.68 -8.36
N CYS A 133 -8.28 -5.42 -8.22
CA CYS A 133 -9.13 -6.10 -7.25
C CYS A 133 -9.16 -7.62 -7.50
N ILE A 134 -9.36 -8.04 -8.75
CA ILE A 134 -9.39 -9.46 -9.14
C ILE A 134 -8.06 -10.13 -8.79
N LYS A 135 -6.93 -9.57 -9.24
CA LYS A 135 -5.60 -10.11 -8.94
C LYS A 135 -5.31 -10.20 -7.45
N SER A 136 -5.72 -9.18 -6.69
CA SER A 136 -5.49 -9.14 -5.24
C SER A 136 -6.36 -10.19 -4.51
N TYR A 137 -7.62 -10.34 -4.92
CA TYR A 137 -8.52 -11.37 -4.44
C TYR A 137 -7.97 -12.77 -4.73
N GLU A 138 -7.55 -13.02 -5.99
CA GLU A 138 -6.93 -14.28 -6.40
C GLU A 138 -5.68 -14.59 -5.56
N SER A 139 -4.80 -13.61 -5.37
CA SER A 139 -3.58 -13.78 -4.58
C SER A 139 -3.86 -14.21 -3.13
N ILE A 140 -4.87 -13.61 -2.49
CA ILE A 140 -5.31 -14.01 -1.14
C ILE A 140 -5.80 -15.47 -1.14
N ASN A 141 -6.68 -15.82 -2.07
CA ASN A 141 -7.26 -17.17 -2.15
C ASN A 141 -6.19 -18.24 -2.42
N MET A 142 -5.25 -17.97 -3.34
CA MET A 142 -4.13 -18.86 -3.61
C MET A 142 -3.27 -19.13 -2.38
N ARG A 143 -2.96 -18.10 -1.57
CA ARG A 143 -2.22 -18.27 -0.31
C ARG A 143 -2.99 -19.08 0.74
N GLN A 144 -4.31 -19.07 0.66
CA GLN A 144 -5.21 -19.85 1.51
C GLN A 144 -5.47 -21.28 0.97
N GLY A 145 -4.83 -21.66 -0.14
CA GLY A 145 -4.97 -22.99 -0.74
C GLY A 145 -6.22 -23.16 -1.62
N GLN A 146 -6.90 -22.06 -1.97
CA GLN A 146 -8.06 -22.09 -2.87
C GLN A 146 -7.60 -21.82 -4.31
N TYR A 147 -7.35 -22.88 -5.07
CA TYR A 147 -6.89 -22.81 -6.45
C TYR A 147 -8.07 -22.97 -7.41
N ARG A 148 -8.60 -21.86 -7.89
CA ARG A 148 -9.61 -21.82 -8.96
C ARG A 148 -9.53 -20.51 -9.72
N GLU A 149 -10.09 -20.48 -10.92
CA GLU A 149 -10.29 -19.25 -11.67
C GLU A 149 -11.25 -18.33 -10.90
N ILE A 150 -10.85 -17.07 -10.74
CA ILE A 150 -11.64 -16.02 -10.11
C ILE A 150 -12.32 -15.21 -11.21
N THR A 151 -13.63 -15.05 -11.09
CA THR A 151 -14.44 -14.29 -12.06
C THR A 151 -14.93 -12.98 -11.46
N HIS A 152 -15.51 -12.12 -12.32
CA HIS A 152 -16.14 -10.87 -11.88
C HIS A 152 -17.27 -11.12 -10.85
N GLU A 153 -18.00 -12.24 -10.97
CA GLU A 153 -19.10 -12.59 -10.08
C GLU A 153 -18.62 -12.86 -8.65
N ASP A 154 -17.43 -13.42 -8.50
CA ASP A 154 -16.83 -13.67 -7.18
C ASP A 154 -16.60 -12.40 -6.38
N LEU A 155 -16.44 -11.25 -7.05
CA LEU A 155 -16.16 -9.96 -6.43
C LEU A 155 -17.40 -9.09 -6.22
N LEU A 156 -18.57 -9.50 -6.72
CA LEU A 156 -19.83 -8.78 -6.47
C LEU A 156 -20.25 -8.95 -5.00
N LEU A 157 -20.72 -7.85 -4.40
CA LEU A 157 -21.39 -7.89 -3.10
C LEU A 157 -22.82 -8.38 -3.32
N THR A 158 -23.09 -9.62 -2.90
CA THR A 158 -24.44 -10.21 -2.83
C THR A 158 -25.11 -9.91 -1.49
#